data_AF-A0A970ZDZ9-F1
#
_entry.id   AF-A0A970ZDZ9-F1
#
_cell.length_a   1.000
_cell.length_b   1.000
_cell.length_c   1.000
_cell.angle_alpha   90.00
_cell.angle_beta   90.00
_cell.angle_gamma   90.00
#
_symmetry.space_group_name_H-M   'P 1'
#
loop_
_entity.id
_entity.type
_entity.pdbx_description
1 polymer ?
#
loop_
_entity_poly.entity_id
_entity_poly.type
_entity_poly.pdbx_seq_one_letter_code
_entity_poly.pdbx_strand_id
1 'polypeptide(L)' 'MDIPIIFLTASGDEASMVTGLNMGADDYSTKPFRPRELVARIRTALRKSEAPHRPLKCPGFM' A
#
# COMPACT_ATOMS: atom_id res chain seq x y z
N MET A 1 -14.86 -1.57 6.92
CA MET A 1 -14.39 -2.13 5.64
C MET A 1 -13.08 -1.46 5.35
N ASP A 2 -11.99 -2.22 5.35
CA ASP A 2 -10.66 -1.73 4.98
C ASP A 2 -10.49 -2.01 3.48
N ILE A 3 -10.35 -0.97 2.66
CA ILE A 3 -10.29 -1.07 1.19
C ILE A 3 -8.86 -0.74 0.77
N PRO A 4 -8.10 -1.70 0.20
CA PRO A 4 -6.71 -1.45 -0.14
C PRO A 4 -6.58 -0.46 -1.31
N ILE A 5 -5.68 0.52 -1.16
CA ILE A 5 -5.40 1.56 -2.16
C ILE A 5 -3.98 1.39 -2.70
N ILE A 6 -3.87 1.26 -4.02
CA ILE A 6 -2.58 1.18 -4.72
C ILE A 6 -2.48 2.34 -5.70
N PHE A 7 -1.46 3.18 -5.55
CA PHE A 7 -1.17 4.24 -6.51
C PHE A 7 -0.39 3.72 -7.72
N LEU A 8 -0.83 4.07 -8.92
CA LEU A 8 -0.24 3.62 -10.18
C LEU A 8 0.06 4.81 -11.10
N THR A 9 1.33 5.18 -11.18
CA THR A 9 1.75 6.50 -11.67
C THR A 9 2.92 6.43 -12.65
N ALA A 10 3.13 7.47 -13.45
CA ALA A 10 4.35 7.61 -14.25
C ALA A 10 5.51 8.26 -13.46
N SER A 11 5.22 8.90 -12.33
CA SER A 11 6.22 9.61 -11.51
C SER A 11 6.91 8.65 -10.54
N GLY A 12 8.17 8.34 -10.81
CA GLY A 12 8.96 7.45 -9.97
C GLY A 12 9.92 8.14 -9.01
N ASP A 13 9.78 9.46 -8.83
CA ASP A 13 10.55 10.18 -7.83
C ASP A 13 10.13 9.78 -6.41
N GLU A 14 11.12 9.80 -5.51
CA GLU A 14 10.96 9.39 -4.12
C GLU A 14 9.93 10.27 -3.39
N ALA A 15 9.90 11.57 -3.68
CA ALA A 15 8.97 12.49 -3.03
C ALA A 15 7.51 12.08 -3.28
N SER A 16 7.14 11.78 -4.53
CA SER A 16 5.80 11.32 -4.89
C SER A 16 5.44 9.99 -4.25
N MET A 17 6.40 9.05 -4.16
CA MET A 17 6.21 7.77 -3.48
C MET A 17 5.95 7.95 -1.99
N VAL A 18 6.78 8.76 -1.31
CA VAL A 18 6.66 9.05 0.12
C VAL A 18 5.33 9.76 0.41
N THR A 19 4.96 10.75 -0.40
CA THR A 19 3.67 11.43 -0.28
C THR A 19 2.51 10.45 -0.43
N GLY A 20 2.52 9.59 -1.45
CA GLY A 20 1.44 8.62 -1.66
C GLY A 20 1.28 7.64 -0.52
N LEU A 21 2.39 7.11 0.01
CA LEU A 21 2.35 6.20 1.16
C LEU A 21 1.85 6.91 2.43
N ASN A 22 2.31 8.14 2.69
CA ASN A 22 1.86 8.93 3.85
C ASN A 22 0.38 9.33 3.79
N MET A 23 -0.19 9.45 2.59
CA MET A 23 -1.62 9.70 2.39
C MET A 23 -2.50 8.47 2.72
N GLY A 24 -1.89 7.32 3.04
CA GLY A 24 -2.61 6.09 3.39
C GLY A 24 -2.73 5.08 2.26
N ALA A 25 -1.87 5.16 1.23
CA ALA A 25 -1.78 4.08 0.25
C ALA A 25 -1.06 2.87 0.83
N ASP A 26 -1.54 1.68 0.48
CA ASP A 26 -0.92 0.40 0.82
C ASP A 26 0.28 0.07 -0.07
N ASP A 27 0.29 0.60 -1.30
CA ASP A 27 1.35 0.41 -2.27
C ASP A 27 1.42 1.59 -3.25
N TYR A 28 2.61 1.83 -3.79
CA TYR A 28 2.89 2.84 -4.80
C TYR A 28 3.74 2.20 -5.90
N SER A 29 3.21 2.15 -7.12
CA SER A 29 3.81 1.47 -8.26
C SER A 29 3.96 2.42 -9.45
N THR A 30 5.14 2.39 -10.06
CA THR A 30 5.49 3.23 -11.20
C THR A 30 5.30 2.49 -12.52
N LYS A 31 4.93 3.23 -13.55
CA LYS A 31 4.84 2.74 -14.94
C LYS A 31 6.20 2.93 -15.61
N PRO A 32 6.60 2.01 -16.51
CA PRO A 32 5.88 0.81 -16.95
C PRO A 32 6.06 -0.38 -15.99
N PHE A 33 4.97 -1.11 -15.73
CA PHE A 33 4.98 -2.32 -14.90
C PHE A 33 4.65 -3.57 -15.72
N ARG A 34 4.99 -4.75 -15.19
CA ARG A 34 4.58 -6.03 -15.77
C ARG A 34 3.18 -6.40 -15.26
N PRO A 35 2.24 -6.83 -16.11
CA PRO A 35 0.89 -7.19 -15.66
C PRO A 35 0.87 -8.24 -14.55
N ARG A 36 1.77 -9.24 -14.61
CA ARG A 36 1.89 -10.28 -13.58
C ARG A 36 2.35 -9.72 -12.22
N GLU A 37 3.20 -8.69 -12.23
CA GLU A 37 3.65 -8.02 -11.02
C GLU A 37 2.50 -7.26 -10.36
N LEU A 38 1.73 -6.51 -11.15
CA LEU A 38 0.56 -5.78 -10.64
C LEU A 38 -0.47 -6.74 -10.02
N VAL A 39 -0.74 -7.89 -10.68
CA VAL A 39 -1.64 -8.91 -10.13
C VAL A 39 -1.13 -9.47 -8.79
N ALA A 40 0.19 -9.70 -8.66
CA ALA A 40 0.78 -10.18 -7.40
C ALA A 40 0.67 -9.14 -6.28
N ARG A 41 0.82 -7.85 -6.59
CA ARG A 41 0.63 -6.72 -5.66
C ARG A 41 -0.82 -6.63 -5.18
N ILE A 42 -1.78 -6.67 -6.11
CA ILE A 42 -3.22 -6.67 -5.79
C ILE A 42 -3.57 -7.83 -4.85
N ARG A 43 -3.14 -9.06 -5.18
CA ARG A 43 -3.36 -10.24 -4.31
C ARG A 43 -2.75 -10.09 -2.92
N THR A 44 -1.61 -9.40 -2.83
CA THR A 44 -0.95 -9.15 -1.55
C THR A 44 -1.71 -8.11 -0.72
N ALA A 45 -2.21 -7.05 -1.33
CA ALA A 45 -3.01 -6.04 -0.64
C ALA A 45 -4.34 -6.61 -0.13
N LEU A 46 -5.06 -7.39 -0.95
CA LEU A 46 -6.31 -8.03 -0.56
C LEU A 46 -6.14 -9.00 0.63
N ARG A 47 -5.06 -9.79 0.64
CA ARG A 47 -4.75 -10.67 1.77
C ARG A 47 -4.47 -9.90 3.07
N LYS A 48 -3.87 -8.70 2.98
CA LYS A 48 -3.64 -7.84 4.15
C LYS A 48 -4.94 -7.27 4.70
N SER A 49 -5.88 -6.86 3.83
CA SER A 49 -7.20 -6.37 4.25
C SER A 49 -8.07 -7.46 4.91
N GLU A 50 -7.82 -8.73 4.59
CA GLU A 50 -8.49 -9.89 5.21
C GLU A 50 -7.83 -10.37 6.51
N ALA A 51 -6.61 -9.92 6.81
CA ALA A 51 -5.97 -10.25 8.08
C ALA A 51 -6.71 -9.53 9.23
N PRO A 52 -6.96 -10.18 10.37
CA PRO A 52 -7.57 -9.52 11.52
C PRO A 52 -6.77 -8.26 11.84
N HIS A 53 -7.44 -7.10 11.85
CA HIS A 53 -6.84 -5.82 12.21
C HIS A 53 -6.13 -6.01 13.55
N ARG A 54 -4.79 -6.14 13.53
CA ARG A 54 -4.00 -6.22 14.75
C ARG A 54 -4.10 -4.82 15.34
N PRO A 55 -4.87 -4.60 16.42
CA PRO A 55 -4.97 -3.26 16.97
C PRO A 55 -3.55 -2.81 17.26
N LEU A 56 -3.20 -1.62 16.78
CA LEU A 56 -1.95 -0.96 17.11
C LEU A 56 -1.91 -0.89 18.63
N LYS A 57 -1.17 -1.82 19.24
CA LYS A 57 -0.90 -1.81 20.68
C LYS A 57 -0.10 -0.53 20.89
N CYS A 58 -0.73 0.50 21.45
CA CYS A 58 -0.03 1.69 21.90
C CYS A 58 1.15 1.21 22.76
N PRO A 59 2.41 1.47 22.38
CA PRO A 59 3.52 1.29 23.30
C PRO A 59 3.24 2.22 24.47
N GLY A 60 3.26 1.66 25.68
CA GLY A 60 2.68 2.29 26.86
C GLY A 60 3.11 3.74 27.07
N PHE A 61 2.11 4.61 27.20
CA PHE A 61 2.21 5.71 28.15
C PHE A 61 1.81 5.14 29.52
N MET A 62 2.82 4.73 30.27
CA MET A 62 2.80 4.68 31.73
C MET A 62 3.92 5.58 32.23
#